data_AF-A0A6N3QHL9-F1
#
_entry.id   AF-A0A6N3QHL9-F1
#
_cell.length_a   1.000
_cell.length_b   1.000
_cell.length_c   1.000
_cell.angle_alpha   90.00
_cell.angle_beta   90.00
_cell.angle_gamma   90.00
#
_symmetry.space_group_name_H-M   'P 1'
#
loop_
_entity.id
_entity.type
_entity.pdbx_description
1 polymer ?
#
loop_
_entity_poly.entity_id
_entity_poly.type
_entity_poly.pdbx_seq_one_letter_code
_entity_poly.pdbx_strand_id
1 'polypeptide(L)'
;MAQHTVYFPDAFLTQMREAMPSTLSFDDFLAACQRPLRRSIRVNTLKISVADFLQLTAPYGWTLTPIPWCEEGFWIERDNEDALPLGSTAEHLSGLFYIQEASSMLPVAALFADGNAPQRVMDVAAAPGSKTTQIAARMNNEGAILANEFSASRVKVLHANISRCGISNVALTHFDGRVFGAAVPEMFDAILLDAPCSGEGVVRKDPDALKNWSPESNQEIAATQRELIDSAFHALRPGGTLVYSTCTLNQEENEAVCLWLKETYPDAVEFLPLGDLFPGANKALTEEGFLHVFPQIYDCEGFFVARLRKTQAIPALPAPKYKVGNFPFSPVKDREAGQIRQAAAGVGLNWDENLRLWQRDKELWLFPVGIEALIGKVRFSRLGIKLAETHNKGYRWQHEAVIALATPDNVNAFELTPQEAEEWYRGRDVYPQAAPVADDVLVTFQHQPIGLAKRIGSRLKNSYPRELVRDGKLFTGNA
;
A
#
# COMPACT_ATOMS: atom_id res chain seq x y z
N MET A 1 -10.70 -9.76 -30.65
CA MET A 1 -10.98 -9.66 -29.20
C MET A 1 -11.18 -11.07 -28.70
N ALA A 2 -10.32 -11.58 -27.83
CA ALA A 2 -10.62 -12.84 -27.14
C ALA A 2 -11.92 -12.62 -26.35
N GLN A 3 -12.90 -13.51 -26.47
CA GLN A 3 -14.09 -13.44 -25.63
C GLN A 3 -13.64 -13.59 -24.18
N HIS A 4 -13.83 -12.54 -23.37
CA HIS A 4 -13.69 -12.59 -21.92
C HIS A 4 -14.89 -13.40 -21.41
N THR A 5 -14.79 -14.73 -21.51
CA THR A 5 -15.80 -15.65 -21.02
C THR A 5 -15.30 -16.19 -19.69
N VAL A 6 -15.84 -15.63 -18.61
CA VAL A 6 -15.58 -16.12 -17.26
C VAL A 6 -16.19 -17.51 -17.09
N TYR A 7 -15.43 -18.42 -16.50
CA TYR A 7 -15.92 -19.74 -16.09
C TYR A 7 -16.54 -19.67 -14.70
N PHE A 8 -17.75 -20.22 -14.54
CA PHE A 8 -18.44 -20.33 -13.26
C PHE A 8 -18.76 -21.80 -12.95
N PRO A 9 -18.32 -22.35 -11.81
CA PRO A 9 -18.77 -23.66 -11.34
C PRO A 9 -20.27 -23.66 -10.99
N ASP A 10 -20.99 -24.75 -11.28
CA ASP A 10 -22.44 -24.86 -10.97
C ASP A 10 -22.74 -24.70 -9.47
N ALA A 11 -21.87 -25.25 -8.61
CA ALA A 11 -21.98 -25.11 -7.17
C ALA A 11 -21.83 -23.65 -6.71
N PHE A 12 -20.91 -22.89 -7.33
CA PHE A 12 -20.75 -21.46 -7.08
C PHE A 12 -22.01 -20.67 -7.50
N LEU A 13 -22.55 -20.94 -8.68
CA LEU A 13 -23.78 -20.27 -9.15
C LEU A 13 -24.98 -20.54 -8.23
N THR A 14 -25.08 -21.76 -7.71
CA THR A 14 -26.13 -22.16 -6.78
C THR A 14 -25.97 -21.41 -5.45
N GLN A 15 -24.76 -21.42 -4.87
CA GLN A 15 -24.45 -20.71 -3.63
C GLN A 15 -24.72 -19.20 -3.75
N MET A 16 -24.24 -18.56 -4.82
CA MET A 16 -24.44 -17.13 -5.03
C MET A 16 -25.92 -16.76 -5.20
N ARG A 17 -26.73 -17.65 -5.79
CA ARG A 17 -28.17 -17.40 -5.94
C ARG A 17 -28.91 -17.45 -4.60
N GLU A 18 -28.46 -18.30 -3.68
CA GLU A 18 -29.04 -18.40 -2.34
C GLU A 18 -28.57 -17.28 -1.41
N ALA A 19 -27.30 -16.86 -1.54
CA ALA A 19 -26.70 -15.82 -0.70
C ALA A 19 -27.07 -14.39 -1.12
N MET A 20 -27.50 -14.17 -2.37
CA MET A 20 -27.74 -12.83 -2.90
C MET A 20 -28.97 -12.17 -2.24
N PRO A 21 -28.86 -10.93 -1.75
CA PRO A 21 -30.00 -10.19 -1.24
C PRO A 21 -31.11 -10.08 -2.29
N SER A 22 -32.37 -10.19 -1.86
CA SER A 22 -33.55 -10.11 -2.74
C SER A 22 -33.70 -8.76 -3.46
N THR A 23 -32.97 -7.74 -3.02
CA THR A 23 -32.89 -6.42 -3.66
C THR A 23 -31.96 -6.38 -4.87
N LEU A 24 -31.16 -7.43 -5.10
CA LEU A 24 -30.24 -7.53 -6.23
C LEU A 24 -30.72 -8.56 -7.24
N SER A 25 -30.39 -8.32 -8.51
CA SER A 25 -30.66 -9.25 -9.61
C SER A 25 -29.45 -10.17 -9.82
N PHE A 26 -29.71 -11.48 -9.80
CA PHE A 26 -28.69 -12.49 -10.11
C PHE A 26 -28.23 -12.40 -11.58
N ASP A 27 -29.13 -12.03 -12.50
CA ASP A 27 -28.77 -11.85 -13.90
C ASP A 27 -27.85 -10.63 -14.09
N ASP A 28 -28.08 -9.54 -13.35
CA ASP A 28 -27.21 -8.36 -13.37
C ASP A 28 -25.82 -8.67 -12.79
N PHE A 29 -25.75 -9.50 -11.75
CA PHE A 29 -24.48 -10.02 -11.22
C PHE A 29 -23.70 -10.77 -12.28
N LEU A 30 -24.32 -11.74 -12.95
CA LEU A 30 -23.66 -12.51 -14.00
C LEU A 30 -23.22 -11.63 -15.16
N ALA A 31 -24.07 -10.69 -15.59
CA ALA A 31 -23.73 -9.73 -16.62
C ALA A 31 -22.54 -8.86 -16.21
N ALA A 32 -22.49 -8.37 -14.96
CA ALA A 32 -21.36 -7.60 -14.47
C ALA A 32 -20.06 -8.42 -14.42
N CYS A 33 -20.12 -9.67 -13.97
CA CYS A 33 -18.97 -10.57 -13.91
C CYS A 33 -18.39 -10.89 -15.29
N GLN A 34 -19.21 -10.95 -16.35
CA GLN A 34 -18.74 -11.17 -17.73
C GLN A 34 -18.18 -9.90 -18.40
N ARG A 35 -18.29 -8.73 -17.78
CA ARG A 35 -17.72 -7.50 -18.32
C ARG A 35 -16.31 -7.27 -17.76
N PRO A 36 -15.37 -6.79 -18.58
CA PRO A 36 -14.05 -6.43 -18.11
C PRO A 36 -14.14 -5.37 -17.00
N LEU A 37 -13.17 -5.42 -16.10
CA LEU A 37 -13.07 -4.48 -15.00
C LEU A 37 -12.60 -3.10 -15.50
N ARG A 38 -13.23 -2.03 -15.00
CA ARG A 38 -12.74 -0.66 -15.23
C ARG A 38 -11.41 -0.45 -14.52
N ARG A 39 -10.41 0.06 -15.25
CA ARG A 39 -9.11 0.41 -14.65
C ARG A 39 -9.31 1.54 -13.64
N SER A 40 -8.52 1.52 -12.59
CA SER A 40 -8.55 2.52 -11.52
C SER A 40 -7.14 2.87 -11.06
N ILE A 41 -7.01 4.12 -10.60
CA ILE A 41 -5.79 4.68 -10.04
C ILE A 41 -6.12 5.41 -8.74
N ARG A 42 -5.12 5.53 -7.87
CA ARG A 42 -5.21 6.31 -6.63
C ARG A 42 -4.04 7.28 -6.54
N VAL A 43 -4.31 8.56 -6.36
CA VAL A 43 -3.32 9.61 -6.15
C VAL A 43 -2.57 9.36 -4.84
N ASN A 44 -1.25 9.59 -4.86
CA ASN A 44 -0.40 9.57 -3.68
C ASN A 44 -0.26 10.98 -3.12
N THR A 45 -1.07 11.31 -2.13
CA THR A 45 -1.13 12.64 -1.51
C THR A 45 0.10 13.02 -0.69
N LEU A 46 1.05 12.09 -0.47
CA LEU A 46 2.38 12.42 0.06
C LEU A 46 3.24 13.20 -0.94
N LYS A 47 2.91 13.16 -2.25
CA LYS A 47 3.71 13.77 -3.32
C LYS A 47 3.01 14.91 -4.03
N ILE A 48 1.69 14.83 -4.19
CA ILE A 48 0.91 15.77 -4.98
C ILE A 48 -0.54 15.82 -4.51
N SER A 49 -1.17 17.01 -4.53
CA SER A 49 -2.58 17.13 -4.23
C SER A 49 -3.44 16.53 -5.36
N VAL A 50 -4.69 16.18 -5.07
CA VAL A 50 -5.63 15.70 -6.11
C VAL A 50 -5.83 16.76 -7.21
N ALA A 51 -5.96 18.04 -6.83
CA ALA A 51 -6.16 19.13 -7.78
C ALA A 51 -4.95 19.28 -8.73
N ASP A 52 -3.74 19.28 -8.18
CA ASP A 52 -2.51 19.41 -8.96
C ASP A 52 -2.29 18.18 -9.86
N PHE A 53 -2.64 16.99 -9.38
CA PHE A 53 -2.57 15.76 -10.19
C PHE A 53 -3.49 15.81 -11.41
N LEU A 54 -4.73 16.27 -11.23
CA LEU A 54 -5.69 16.44 -12.32
C LEU A 54 -5.18 17.47 -13.34
N GLN A 55 -4.61 18.58 -12.88
CA GLN A 55 -4.01 19.59 -13.76
C GLN A 55 -2.80 19.03 -14.53
N LEU A 56 -1.91 18.32 -13.83
CA LEU A 56 -0.68 17.75 -14.40
C LEU A 56 -0.98 16.70 -15.47
N THR A 57 -2.04 15.90 -15.28
CA THR A 57 -2.40 14.79 -16.18
C THR A 57 -3.44 15.15 -17.23
N ALA A 58 -4.03 16.34 -17.18
CA ALA A 58 -4.98 16.83 -18.18
C ALA A 58 -4.49 16.71 -19.64
N PRO A 59 -3.20 16.95 -19.97
CA PRO A 59 -2.69 16.78 -21.34
C PRO A 59 -2.78 15.36 -21.89
N TYR A 60 -2.92 14.33 -21.04
CA TYR A 60 -3.13 12.95 -21.50
C TYR A 60 -4.54 12.70 -22.04
N GLY A 61 -5.51 13.58 -21.79
CA GLY A 61 -6.89 13.40 -22.21
C GLY A 61 -7.59 12.21 -21.55
N TRP A 62 -7.20 11.84 -20.33
CA TRP A 62 -7.86 10.77 -19.57
C TRP A 62 -9.23 11.24 -19.05
N THR A 63 -10.23 10.37 -19.14
CA THR A 63 -11.50 10.57 -18.42
C THR A 63 -11.35 9.94 -17.05
N LEU A 64 -11.35 10.77 -16.01
CA LEU A 64 -11.21 10.36 -14.61
C LEU A 64 -12.55 10.52 -13.88
N THR A 65 -13.17 9.39 -13.51
CA THR A 65 -14.42 9.38 -12.74
C THR A 65 -14.12 9.11 -11.26
N PRO A 66 -14.58 9.97 -10.33
CA PRO A 66 -14.26 9.83 -8.91
C PRO A 66 -14.86 8.55 -8.32
N ILE A 67 -14.11 7.90 -7.42
CA ILE A 67 -14.56 6.73 -6.66
C ILE A 67 -15.27 7.22 -5.38
N PRO A 68 -16.54 6.85 -5.12
CA PRO A 68 -17.32 7.44 -4.03
C PRO A 68 -16.72 7.32 -2.62
N TRP A 69 -15.94 6.26 -2.36
CA TRP A 69 -15.35 5.96 -1.05
C TRP A 69 -13.88 6.34 -0.92
N CYS A 70 -13.30 6.99 -1.93
CA CYS A 70 -11.89 7.37 -1.94
C CYS A 70 -11.73 8.65 -2.75
N GLU A 71 -11.62 9.79 -2.08
CA GLU A 71 -11.46 11.11 -2.72
C GLU A 71 -10.18 11.18 -3.57
N GLU A 72 -9.16 10.39 -3.21
CA GLU A 72 -7.91 10.27 -3.95
C GLU A 72 -7.99 9.23 -5.08
N GLY A 73 -9.12 8.56 -5.28
CA GLY A 73 -9.31 7.44 -6.20
C GLY A 73 -10.16 7.79 -7.42
N PHE A 74 -9.73 7.30 -8.59
CA PHE A 74 -10.43 7.52 -9.85
C PHE A 74 -10.49 6.24 -10.69
N TRP A 75 -11.66 5.96 -11.29
CA TRP A 75 -11.69 5.13 -12.49
C TRP A 75 -11.11 5.92 -13.67
N ILE A 76 -10.37 5.23 -14.53
CA ILE A 76 -9.66 5.83 -15.66
C ILE A 76 -10.09 5.18 -16.97
N GLU A 77 -10.54 6.01 -17.91
CA GLU A 77 -10.80 5.64 -19.30
C GLU A 77 -9.85 6.40 -20.24
N ARG A 78 -9.45 5.72 -21.32
CA ARG A 78 -8.40 6.19 -22.23
C ARG A 78 -8.79 5.88 -23.68
N ASP A 79 -8.64 6.85 -24.57
CA ASP A 79 -8.94 6.68 -25.99
C ASP A 79 -8.03 5.66 -26.70
N ASN A 80 -6.79 5.52 -26.22
CA ASN A 80 -5.82 4.54 -26.74
C ASN A 80 -5.11 3.82 -25.60
N GLU A 81 -5.64 2.65 -25.23
CA GLU A 81 -5.12 1.82 -24.14
C GLU A 81 -3.72 1.24 -24.44
N ASP A 82 -3.41 0.99 -25.72
CA ASP A 82 -2.19 0.31 -26.16
C ASP A 82 -1.01 1.28 -26.40
N ALA A 83 -1.25 2.58 -26.49
CA ALA A 83 -0.20 3.56 -26.85
C ALA A 83 0.91 3.72 -25.80
N LEU A 84 0.57 3.63 -24.50
CA LEU A 84 1.50 3.77 -23.38
C LEU A 84 0.94 3.05 -22.14
N PRO A 85 1.62 2.02 -21.61
CA PRO A 85 1.17 1.38 -20.37
C PRO A 85 1.14 2.37 -19.20
N LEU A 86 0.13 2.31 -18.33
CA LEU A 86 0.02 3.19 -17.15
C LEU A 86 1.26 3.11 -16.25
N GLY A 87 1.85 1.91 -16.11
CA GLY A 87 3.06 1.71 -15.33
C GLY A 87 4.32 2.37 -15.90
N SER A 88 4.26 2.87 -17.13
CA SER A 88 5.37 3.50 -17.87
C SER A 88 5.22 5.02 -18.02
N THR A 89 4.18 5.63 -17.42
CA THR A 89 4.06 7.09 -17.39
C THR A 89 5.01 7.70 -16.36
N ALA A 90 5.38 8.97 -16.53
CA ALA A 90 6.32 9.64 -15.62
C ALA A 90 5.78 9.75 -14.19
N GLU A 91 4.48 9.98 -14.06
CA GLU A 91 3.76 10.15 -12.81
C GLU A 91 3.71 8.84 -12.03
N HIS A 92 3.61 7.70 -12.72
CA HIS A 92 3.73 6.40 -12.06
C HIS A 92 5.15 6.15 -11.56
N LEU A 93 6.18 6.44 -12.38
CA LEU A 93 7.58 6.18 -12.05
C LEU A 93 8.08 7.04 -10.87
N SER A 94 7.60 8.27 -10.75
CA SER A 94 7.86 9.18 -9.61
C SER A 94 6.95 8.93 -8.40
N GLY A 95 6.00 8.00 -8.52
CA GLY A 95 5.15 7.54 -7.42
C GLY A 95 3.99 8.48 -7.08
N LEU A 96 3.51 9.28 -8.05
CA LEU A 96 2.39 10.22 -7.88
C LEU A 96 1.03 9.53 -7.82
N PHE A 97 0.93 8.31 -8.36
CA PHE A 97 -0.26 7.49 -8.22
C PHE A 97 0.09 6.00 -8.10
N TYR A 98 -0.86 5.24 -7.61
CA TYR A 98 -0.83 3.78 -7.53
C TYR A 98 -1.92 3.20 -8.44
N ILE A 99 -1.58 2.16 -9.22
CA ILE A 99 -2.57 1.39 -9.99
C ILE A 99 -3.22 0.38 -9.04
N GLN A 100 -4.44 0.67 -8.61
CA GLN A 100 -5.15 -0.09 -7.58
C GLN A 100 -6.62 -0.17 -7.94
N GLU A 101 -7.18 -1.36 -7.78
CA GLU A 101 -8.60 -1.67 -7.89
C GLU A 101 -9.45 -0.80 -6.95
N ALA A 102 -10.59 -0.31 -7.44
CA ALA A 102 -11.48 0.56 -6.67
C ALA A 102 -11.95 -0.11 -5.37
N SER A 103 -12.36 -1.38 -5.42
CA SER A 103 -12.76 -2.16 -4.23
C SER A 103 -11.65 -2.26 -3.19
N SER A 104 -10.40 -2.42 -3.62
CA SER A 104 -9.22 -2.54 -2.75
C SER A 104 -8.90 -1.25 -1.98
N MET A 105 -9.51 -0.11 -2.34
CA MET A 105 -9.41 1.16 -1.60
C MET A 105 -10.37 1.22 -0.40
N LEU A 106 -11.42 0.39 -0.40
CA LEU A 106 -12.52 0.43 0.58
C LEU A 106 -12.08 0.02 2.01
N PRO A 107 -11.23 -1.01 2.22
CA PRO A 107 -10.75 -1.37 3.56
C PRO A 107 -10.01 -0.23 4.26
N VAL A 108 -9.19 0.51 3.52
CA VAL A 108 -8.43 1.63 4.09
C VAL A 108 -9.36 2.82 4.36
N ALA A 109 -10.35 3.08 3.50
CA ALA A 109 -11.37 4.08 3.80
C ALA A 109 -12.10 3.76 5.12
N ALA A 110 -12.51 2.50 5.32
CA ALA A 110 -13.13 2.04 6.56
C ALA A 110 -12.21 2.15 7.78
N LEU A 111 -10.90 1.89 7.61
CA LEU A 111 -9.92 1.95 8.70
C LEU A 111 -9.77 3.38 9.27
N PHE A 112 -9.91 4.41 8.43
CA PHE A 112 -9.78 5.83 8.79
C PHE A 112 -11.12 6.57 8.88
N ALA A 113 -12.25 5.86 8.78
CA ALA A 113 -13.58 6.46 8.86
C ALA A 113 -13.86 7.09 10.23
N ASP A 114 -14.82 8.01 10.29
CA ASP A 114 -15.24 8.73 11.50
C ASP A 114 -14.10 9.47 12.22
N GLY A 115 -13.09 9.92 11.47
CA GLY A 115 -11.94 10.64 12.02
C GLY A 115 -10.96 9.75 12.79
N ASN A 116 -11.01 8.43 12.61
CA ASN A 116 -10.04 7.52 13.21
C ASN A 116 -8.62 7.83 12.71
N ALA A 117 -7.71 8.16 13.62
CA ALA A 117 -6.34 8.57 13.33
C ALA A 117 -5.32 7.73 14.13
N PRO A 118 -5.18 6.42 13.80
CA PRO A 118 -4.26 5.53 14.50
C PRO A 118 -2.80 5.96 14.31
N GLN A 119 -1.97 5.76 15.33
CA GLN A 119 -0.54 6.11 15.30
C GLN A 119 0.33 4.89 15.01
N ARG A 120 -0.12 3.70 15.40
CA ARG A 120 0.52 2.43 15.09
C ARG A 120 -0.43 1.48 14.38
N VAL A 121 -0.15 1.20 13.12
CA VAL A 121 -1.00 0.38 12.25
C VAL A 121 -0.29 -0.91 11.84
N MET A 122 -1.03 -1.99 11.68
CA MET A 122 -0.52 -3.21 11.04
C MET A 122 -1.31 -3.52 9.76
N ASP A 123 -0.59 -3.91 8.72
CA ASP A 123 -1.15 -4.51 7.50
C ASP A 123 -0.67 -5.97 7.45
N VAL A 124 -1.57 -6.92 7.69
CA VAL A 124 -1.21 -8.33 7.95
C VAL A 124 -0.77 -9.07 6.69
N ALA A 125 -1.32 -8.69 5.52
CA ALA A 125 -1.07 -9.29 4.22
C ALA A 125 -0.80 -8.19 3.18
N ALA A 126 0.33 -7.53 3.36
CA ALA A 126 0.62 -6.24 2.77
C ALA A 126 0.94 -6.26 1.27
N ALA A 127 1.50 -7.34 0.71
CA ALA A 127 1.89 -7.31 -0.69
C ALA A 127 0.68 -7.32 -1.63
N PRO A 128 0.74 -6.60 -2.77
CA PRO A 128 1.91 -5.91 -3.32
C PRO A 128 2.19 -4.51 -2.75
N GLY A 129 1.39 -4.02 -1.80
CA GLY A 129 1.59 -2.71 -1.14
C GLY A 129 0.50 -1.68 -1.43
N SER A 130 -0.57 -2.04 -2.14
CA SER A 130 -1.64 -1.11 -2.51
C SER A 130 -2.31 -0.47 -1.29
N LYS A 131 -2.69 -1.30 -0.31
CA LYS A 131 -3.30 -0.86 0.96
C LYS A 131 -2.27 -0.20 1.88
N THR A 132 -1.08 -0.79 2.04
CA THR A 132 0.00 -0.21 2.85
C THR A 132 0.36 1.21 2.42
N THR A 133 0.48 1.46 1.11
CA THR A 133 0.79 2.80 0.60
C THR A 133 -0.35 3.78 0.77
N GLN A 134 -1.60 3.33 0.77
CA GLN A 134 -2.77 4.15 1.06
C GLN A 134 -2.84 4.51 2.54
N ILE A 135 -2.57 3.55 3.43
CA ILE A 135 -2.47 3.78 4.88
C ILE A 135 -1.39 4.82 5.16
N ALA A 136 -0.19 4.65 4.58
CA ALA A 136 0.91 5.61 4.77
C ALA A 136 0.55 7.03 4.32
N ALA A 137 -0.16 7.16 3.19
CA ALA A 137 -0.64 8.45 2.71
C ALA A 137 -1.68 9.08 3.65
N ARG A 138 -2.66 8.31 4.15
CA ARG A 138 -3.65 8.81 5.12
C ARG A 138 -3.07 9.15 6.49
N MET A 139 -1.95 8.50 6.86
CA MET A 139 -1.18 8.85 8.04
C MET A 139 -0.22 10.02 7.81
N ASN A 140 -0.16 10.60 6.60
CA ASN A 140 0.78 11.66 6.23
C ASN A 140 2.25 11.30 6.52
N ASN A 141 2.64 10.03 6.35
CA ASN A 141 3.97 9.52 6.72
C ASN A 141 4.32 9.66 8.22
N GLU A 142 3.33 9.94 9.08
CA GLU A 142 3.49 9.99 10.54
C GLU A 142 3.27 8.63 11.20
N GLY A 143 3.64 8.50 12.47
CA GLY A 143 3.47 7.26 13.22
C GLY A 143 4.29 6.10 12.65
N ALA A 144 3.76 4.88 12.73
CA ALA A 144 4.42 3.70 12.16
C ALA A 144 3.44 2.63 11.66
N ILE A 145 3.85 1.95 10.59
CA ILE A 145 3.14 0.83 9.98
C ILE A 145 4.01 -0.42 10.06
N LEU A 146 3.47 -1.53 10.55
CA LEU A 146 4.06 -2.85 10.37
C LEU A 146 3.39 -3.55 9.19
N ALA A 147 4.09 -3.66 8.06
CA ALA A 147 3.63 -4.34 6.86
C ALA A 147 4.18 -5.78 6.83
N ASN A 148 3.33 -6.76 7.05
CA ASN A 148 3.69 -8.16 7.01
C ASN A 148 3.34 -8.77 5.65
N GLU A 149 4.22 -9.61 5.12
CA GLU A 149 3.91 -10.43 3.95
C GLU A 149 4.43 -11.84 4.18
N PHE A 150 3.58 -12.86 3.95
CA PHE A 150 3.97 -14.26 4.13
C PHE A 150 4.87 -14.77 3.01
N SER A 151 4.71 -14.29 1.78
CA SER A 151 5.49 -14.75 0.64
C SER A 151 6.79 -13.96 0.46
N ALA A 152 7.94 -14.60 0.71
CA ALA A 152 9.26 -13.99 0.54
C ALA A 152 9.50 -13.36 -0.84
N SER A 153 8.93 -13.94 -1.91
CA SER A 153 9.06 -13.39 -3.27
C SER A 153 8.31 -12.08 -3.44
N ARG A 154 7.17 -11.92 -2.75
CA ARG A 154 6.31 -10.73 -2.80
C ARG A 154 6.80 -9.61 -1.88
N VAL A 155 7.60 -9.90 -0.85
CA VAL A 155 8.25 -8.89 0.01
C VAL A 155 9.06 -7.88 -0.81
N LYS A 156 9.76 -8.34 -1.86
CA LYS A 156 10.54 -7.45 -2.75
C LYS A 156 9.65 -6.48 -3.53
N VAL A 157 8.50 -6.95 -3.99
CA VAL A 157 7.52 -6.12 -4.71
C VAL A 157 6.90 -5.09 -3.77
N LEU A 158 6.54 -5.51 -2.54
CA LEU A 158 6.06 -4.62 -1.49
C LEU A 158 7.08 -3.49 -1.21
N HIS A 159 8.35 -3.84 -0.99
CA HIS A 159 9.39 -2.84 -0.75
C HIS A 159 9.59 -1.90 -1.95
N ALA A 160 9.58 -2.41 -3.19
CA ALA A 160 9.71 -1.57 -4.37
C ALA A 160 8.57 -0.54 -4.48
N ASN A 161 7.33 -0.92 -4.17
CA ASN A 161 6.18 -0.01 -4.16
C ASN A 161 6.28 1.04 -3.04
N ILE A 162 6.66 0.63 -1.82
CA ILE A 162 6.89 1.53 -0.68
C ILE A 162 7.96 2.57 -1.03
N SER A 163 9.08 2.12 -1.59
CA SER A 163 10.20 2.99 -2.00
C SER A 163 9.78 3.96 -3.10
N ARG A 164 9.03 3.51 -4.12
CA ARG A 164 8.58 4.38 -5.22
C ARG A 164 7.66 5.49 -4.73
N CYS A 165 6.79 5.19 -3.77
CA CYS A 165 5.85 6.15 -3.20
C CYS A 165 6.47 7.12 -2.17
N GLY A 166 7.75 6.95 -1.81
CA GLY A 166 8.44 7.83 -0.86
C GLY A 166 7.99 7.63 0.59
N ILE A 167 7.60 6.42 0.96
CA ILE A 167 7.09 6.12 2.30
C ILE A 167 8.25 5.82 3.26
N SER A 168 8.23 6.43 4.44
CA SER A 168 9.30 6.35 5.45
C SER A 168 8.83 5.73 6.77
N ASN A 169 7.53 5.69 7.03
CA ASN A 169 6.95 5.19 8.28
C ASN A 169 6.64 3.68 8.32
N VAL A 170 7.18 2.88 7.40
CA VAL A 170 6.89 1.43 7.31
C VAL A 170 8.07 0.57 7.77
N ALA A 171 7.78 -0.48 8.52
CA ALA A 171 8.68 -1.61 8.74
C ALA A 171 8.07 -2.89 8.15
N LEU A 172 8.91 -3.76 7.61
CA LEU A 172 8.52 -4.98 6.93
C LEU A 172 8.86 -6.21 7.77
N THR A 173 7.92 -7.15 7.86
CA THR A 173 8.13 -8.49 8.42
C THR A 173 7.77 -9.58 7.42
N HIS A 174 8.28 -10.78 7.70
CA HIS A 174 8.01 -11.98 6.91
C HIS A 174 7.64 -13.09 7.88
N PHE A 175 6.37 -13.13 8.26
CA PHE A 175 5.79 -14.12 9.16
C PHE A 175 4.46 -14.61 8.64
N ASP A 176 4.08 -15.78 9.15
CA ASP A 176 2.69 -16.20 9.21
C ASP A 176 1.89 -15.24 10.10
N GLY A 177 0.81 -14.66 9.59
CA GLY A 177 -0.02 -13.69 10.31
C GLY A 177 -0.57 -14.21 11.65
N ARG A 178 -0.63 -15.54 11.82
CA ARG A 178 -1.12 -16.20 13.04
C ARG A 178 -0.21 -16.02 14.26
N VAL A 179 1.02 -15.52 14.07
CA VAL A 179 1.97 -15.36 15.18
C VAL A 179 1.78 -14.08 15.99
N PHE A 180 1.15 -13.05 15.41
CA PHE A 180 1.19 -11.69 15.96
C PHE A 180 0.42 -11.55 17.26
N GLY A 181 -0.70 -12.25 17.44
CA GLY A 181 -1.50 -12.17 18.66
C GLY A 181 -0.70 -12.48 19.93
N ALA A 182 0.08 -13.56 19.90
CA ALA A 182 0.96 -13.93 21.02
C ALA A 182 2.26 -13.10 21.07
N ALA A 183 2.77 -12.68 19.90
CA ALA A 183 4.07 -12.03 19.81
C ALA A 183 4.07 -10.54 20.20
N VAL A 184 3.01 -9.83 19.83
CA VAL A 184 2.88 -8.38 19.99
C VAL A 184 1.48 -8.05 20.51
N PRO A 185 1.09 -8.58 21.69
CA PRO A 185 -0.24 -8.38 22.24
C PRO A 185 -0.51 -6.88 22.44
N GLU A 186 -1.73 -6.46 22.10
CA GLU A 186 -2.26 -5.11 22.32
C GLU A 186 -1.34 -3.97 21.83
N MET A 187 -0.60 -4.21 20.74
CA MET A 187 0.44 -3.31 20.24
C MET A 187 -0.11 -2.22 19.32
N PHE A 188 -1.15 -2.53 18.55
CA PHE A 188 -1.61 -1.69 17.44
C PHE A 188 -2.89 -0.94 17.80
N ASP A 189 -2.99 0.29 17.31
CA ASP A 189 -4.19 1.11 17.42
C ASP A 189 -5.21 0.73 16.35
N ALA A 190 -4.71 0.31 15.18
CA ALA A 190 -5.54 -0.24 14.13
C ALA A 190 -4.83 -1.38 13.39
N ILE A 191 -5.59 -2.34 12.91
CA ILE A 191 -5.09 -3.45 12.10
C ILE A 191 -5.97 -3.60 10.86
N LEU A 192 -5.35 -3.80 9.71
CA LEU A 192 -6.00 -4.22 8.49
C LEU A 192 -5.62 -5.67 8.20
N LEU A 193 -6.64 -6.53 8.17
CA LEU A 193 -6.54 -7.93 7.76
C LEU A 193 -7.30 -8.10 6.44
N ASP A 194 -6.58 -7.92 5.32
CA ASP A 194 -7.05 -8.34 4.00
C ASP A 194 -6.71 -9.81 3.84
N ALA A 195 -7.64 -10.68 4.19
CA ALA A 195 -7.34 -12.08 4.38
C ALA A 195 -7.17 -12.79 3.03
N PRO A 196 -6.25 -13.77 2.92
CA PRO A 196 -6.24 -14.68 1.78
C PRO A 196 -7.59 -15.40 1.71
N CYS A 197 -8.22 -15.37 0.55
CA CYS A 197 -9.58 -15.87 0.32
C CYS A 197 -9.67 -16.67 -0.98
N SER A 198 -10.83 -17.29 -1.23
CA SER A 198 -11.11 -18.03 -2.48
C SER A 198 -11.12 -17.16 -3.75
N GLY A 199 -11.25 -15.83 -3.62
CA GLY A 199 -11.06 -14.89 -4.73
C GLY A 199 -12.24 -14.83 -5.72
N GLU A 200 -13.45 -15.11 -5.26
CA GLU A 200 -14.64 -15.13 -6.12
C GLU A 200 -14.94 -13.76 -6.78
N GLY A 201 -14.57 -12.68 -6.12
CA GLY A 201 -14.80 -11.31 -6.57
C GLY A 201 -13.84 -10.82 -7.66
N VAL A 202 -12.75 -11.55 -7.95
CA VAL A 202 -11.73 -11.12 -8.93
C VAL A 202 -11.95 -11.63 -10.35
N VAL A 203 -13.05 -12.34 -10.62
CA VAL A 203 -13.36 -12.92 -11.94
C VAL A 203 -13.37 -11.93 -13.11
N ARG A 204 -13.72 -10.66 -12.84
CA ARG A 204 -13.69 -9.59 -13.85
C ARG A 204 -12.27 -9.25 -14.31
N LYS A 205 -11.29 -9.47 -13.45
CA LYS A 205 -9.86 -9.23 -13.69
C LYS A 205 -9.16 -10.49 -14.21
N ASP A 206 -9.45 -11.63 -13.62
CA ASP A 206 -8.90 -12.93 -14.01
C ASP A 206 -10.04 -13.92 -14.32
N PRO A 207 -10.34 -14.18 -15.61
CA PRO A 207 -11.41 -15.10 -16.00
C PRO A 207 -11.23 -16.54 -15.49
N ASP A 208 -9.99 -16.92 -15.12
CA ASP A 208 -9.63 -18.24 -14.62
C ASP A 208 -9.63 -18.33 -13.08
N ALA A 209 -10.00 -17.26 -12.36
CA ALA A 209 -9.91 -17.19 -10.89
C ALA A 209 -10.63 -18.35 -10.17
N LEU A 210 -11.76 -18.81 -10.72
CA LEU A 210 -12.59 -19.87 -10.13
C LEU A 210 -12.18 -21.29 -10.55
N LYS A 211 -11.09 -21.46 -11.31
CA LYS A 211 -10.72 -22.77 -11.88
C LYS A 211 -10.40 -23.85 -10.85
N ASN A 212 -9.87 -23.45 -9.69
CA ASN A 212 -9.54 -24.35 -8.58
C ASN A 212 -10.47 -24.14 -7.37
N TRP A 213 -11.63 -23.53 -7.58
CA TRP A 213 -12.60 -23.24 -6.54
C TRP A 213 -13.39 -24.50 -6.16
N SER A 214 -13.59 -24.74 -4.86
CA SER A 214 -14.51 -25.77 -4.36
C SER A 214 -15.04 -25.41 -2.97
N PRO A 215 -16.23 -25.90 -2.58
CA PRO A 215 -16.77 -25.67 -1.24
C PRO A 215 -15.86 -26.17 -0.11
N GLU A 216 -15.15 -27.28 -0.33
CA GLU A 216 -14.20 -27.85 0.64
C GLU A 216 -12.99 -26.93 0.84
N SER A 217 -12.46 -26.38 -0.26
CA SER A 217 -11.37 -25.40 -0.21
C SER A 217 -11.79 -24.14 0.56
N ASN A 218 -13.03 -23.65 0.36
CA ASN A 218 -13.55 -22.49 1.07
C ASN A 218 -13.60 -22.72 2.59
N GLN A 219 -13.92 -23.93 3.05
CA GLN A 219 -13.93 -24.26 4.50
C GLN A 219 -12.53 -24.25 5.11
N GLU A 220 -11.53 -24.76 4.40
CA GLU A 220 -10.12 -24.72 4.84
C GLU A 220 -9.60 -23.27 4.90
N ILE A 221 -9.97 -22.46 3.91
CA ILE A 221 -9.66 -21.04 3.85
C ILE A 221 -10.32 -20.28 5.02
N ALA A 222 -11.62 -20.50 5.25
CA ALA A 222 -12.33 -19.90 6.38
C ALA A 222 -11.72 -20.28 7.74
N ALA A 223 -11.25 -21.52 7.89
CA ALA A 223 -10.49 -21.94 9.08
C ALA A 223 -9.20 -21.13 9.26
N THR A 224 -8.44 -20.93 8.18
CA THR A 224 -7.23 -20.09 8.19
C THR A 224 -7.56 -18.63 8.54
N GLN A 225 -8.66 -18.10 8.01
CA GLN A 225 -9.13 -16.73 8.28
C GLN A 225 -9.52 -16.54 9.75
N ARG A 226 -10.15 -17.53 10.39
CA ARG A 226 -10.44 -17.52 11.84
C ARG A 226 -9.17 -17.43 12.69
N GLU A 227 -8.13 -18.18 12.35
CA GLU A 227 -6.85 -18.10 13.05
C GLU A 227 -6.15 -16.74 12.83
N LEU A 228 -6.25 -16.17 11.63
CA LEU A 228 -5.68 -14.87 11.31
C LEU A 228 -6.40 -13.73 12.04
N ILE A 229 -7.75 -13.73 12.04
CA ILE A 229 -8.54 -12.68 12.67
C ILE A 229 -8.40 -12.73 14.20
N ASP A 230 -8.28 -13.91 14.80
CA ASP A 230 -7.98 -14.07 16.24
C ASP A 230 -6.60 -13.50 16.58
N SER A 231 -5.57 -13.86 15.83
CA SER A 231 -4.22 -13.31 16.00
C SER A 231 -4.20 -11.78 15.87
N ALA A 232 -4.89 -11.23 14.88
CA ALA A 232 -5.02 -9.78 14.70
C ALA A 232 -5.74 -9.13 15.89
N PHE A 233 -6.83 -9.73 16.38
CA PHE A 233 -7.61 -9.19 17.50
C PHE A 233 -6.85 -9.24 18.84
N HIS A 234 -6.00 -10.23 19.05
CA HIS A 234 -5.05 -10.27 20.18
C HIS A 234 -3.97 -9.18 20.10
N ALA A 235 -3.45 -8.92 18.90
CA ALA A 235 -2.45 -7.87 18.67
C ALA A 235 -3.03 -6.44 18.71
N LEU A 236 -4.36 -6.30 18.61
CA LEU A 236 -5.07 -5.03 18.69
C LEU A 236 -5.22 -4.56 20.14
N ARG A 237 -4.96 -3.29 20.42
CA ARG A 237 -5.18 -2.70 21.74
C ARG A 237 -6.68 -2.54 22.04
N PRO A 238 -7.11 -2.56 23.31
CA PRO A 238 -8.45 -2.10 23.68
C PRO A 238 -8.71 -0.67 23.21
N GLY A 239 -9.89 -0.44 22.64
CA GLY A 239 -10.29 0.78 21.94
C GLY A 239 -9.82 0.87 20.48
N GLY A 240 -8.98 -0.05 20.00
CA GLY A 240 -8.49 -0.05 18.63
C GLY A 240 -9.51 -0.54 17.59
N THR A 241 -9.20 -0.29 16.32
CA THR A 241 -10.03 -0.68 15.16
C THR A 241 -9.39 -1.82 14.37
N LEU A 242 -10.12 -2.90 14.14
CA LEU A 242 -9.77 -3.93 13.18
C LEU A 242 -10.67 -3.79 11.95
N VAL A 243 -10.06 -3.72 10.76
CA VAL A 243 -10.78 -3.92 9.50
C VAL A 243 -10.43 -5.28 8.96
N TYR A 244 -11.45 -6.10 8.74
CA TYR A 244 -11.37 -7.37 8.03
C TYR A 244 -11.90 -7.20 6.61
N SER A 245 -11.20 -7.73 5.62
CA SER A 245 -11.68 -7.72 4.24
C SER A 245 -11.25 -8.94 3.44
N THR A 246 -12.02 -9.23 2.40
CA THR A 246 -11.72 -10.27 1.41
C THR A 246 -12.14 -9.79 0.01
N CYS A 247 -11.59 -10.41 -1.03
CA CYS A 247 -12.10 -10.32 -2.40
C CYS A 247 -12.97 -11.53 -2.77
N THR A 248 -13.73 -12.06 -1.81
CA THR A 248 -14.68 -13.16 -2.03
C THR A 248 -16.10 -12.77 -1.62
N LEU A 249 -17.11 -13.54 -2.05
CA LEU A 249 -18.52 -13.19 -1.91
C LEU A 249 -19.31 -14.19 -1.05
N ASN A 250 -18.74 -15.36 -0.75
CA ASN A 250 -19.40 -16.32 0.12
C ASN A 250 -19.41 -15.86 1.59
N GLN A 251 -20.45 -16.27 2.33
CA GLN A 251 -20.63 -15.87 3.72
C GLN A 251 -19.71 -16.63 4.67
N GLU A 252 -19.23 -17.82 4.29
CA GLU A 252 -18.38 -18.67 5.13
C GLU A 252 -17.02 -18.01 5.43
N GLU A 253 -16.47 -17.29 4.46
CA GLU A 253 -15.24 -16.52 4.59
C GLU A 253 -15.47 -15.08 5.09
N ASN A 254 -16.70 -14.57 5.02
CA ASN A 254 -17.04 -13.18 5.30
C ASN A 254 -17.77 -13.04 6.65
N GLU A 255 -19.10 -13.01 6.62
CA GLU A 255 -19.96 -12.83 7.80
C GLU A 255 -19.65 -13.87 8.88
N ALA A 256 -19.50 -15.14 8.50
CA ALA A 256 -19.26 -16.23 9.46
C ALA A 256 -17.93 -16.08 10.21
N VAL A 257 -16.88 -15.55 9.58
CA VAL A 257 -15.59 -15.29 10.24
C VAL A 257 -15.72 -14.15 11.27
N CYS A 258 -16.43 -13.08 10.91
CA CYS A 258 -16.66 -11.94 11.79
C CYS A 258 -17.57 -12.30 12.97
N LEU A 259 -18.65 -13.04 12.70
CA LEU A 259 -19.58 -13.55 13.71
C LEU A 259 -18.89 -14.53 14.65
N TRP A 260 -18.06 -15.44 14.13
CA TRP A 260 -17.25 -16.34 14.95
C TRP A 260 -16.36 -15.60 15.95
N LEU A 261 -15.71 -14.50 15.52
CA LEU A 261 -14.88 -13.70 16.43
C LEU A 261 -15.74 -13.08 17.54
N LYS A 262 -16.93 -12.58 17.20
CA LYS A 262 -17.88 -12.03 18.18
C LYS A 262 -18.42 -13.09 19.13
N GLU A 263 -18.72 -14.30 18.65
CA GLU A 263 -19.12 -15.42 19.51
C GLU A 263 -17.99 -15.86 20.45
N THR A 264 -16.74 -15.81 19.99
CA THR A 264 -15.56 -16.18 20.78
C THR A 264 -15.27 -15.13 21.86
N TYR A 265 -15.50 -13.85 21.58
CA TYR A 265 -15.30 -12.75 22.52
C TYR A 265 -16.53 -11.81 22.60
N PRO A 266 -17.67 -12.27 23.15
CA PRO A 266 -18.95 -11.54 23.10
C PRO A 266 -18.91 -10.14 23.68
N ASP A 267 -18.20 -9.98 24.81
CA ASP A 267 -18.12 -8.70 25.51
C ASP A 267 -17.02 -7.78 24.97
N ALA A 268 -16.15 -8.28 24.08
CA ALA A 268 -14.99 -7.53 23.58
C ALA A 268 -15.13 -7.05 22.13
N VAL A 269 -16.09 -7.59 21.36
CA VAL A 269 -16.24 -7.30 19.93
C VAL A 269 -17.48 -6.46 19.67
N GLU A 270 -17.26 -5.28 19.12
CA GLU A 270 -18.31 -4.40 18.61
C GLU A 270 -18.15 -4.21 17.11
N PHE A 271 -19.20 -4.46 16.34
CA PHE A 271 -19.24 -4.11 14.92
C PHE A 271 -19.58 -2.63 14.79
N LEU A 272 -18.80 -1.91 13.97
CA LEU A 272 -18.99 -0.49 13.70
C LEU A 272 -19.60 -0.35 12.30
N PRO A 273 -20.88 0.03 12.18
CA PRO A 273 -21.56 0.11 10.89
C PRO A 273 -20.84 0.99 9.87
N LEU A 274 -20.95 0.60 8.59
CA LEU A 274 -20.31 1.27 7.46
C LEU A 274 -21.31 1.95 6.51
N GLY A 275 -22.59 2.05 6.90
CA GLY A 275 -23.66 2.63 6.07
C GLY A 275 -23.46 4.10 5.70
N ASP A 276 -22.74 4.84 6.52
CA ASP A 276 -22.41 6.26 6.30
C ASP A 276 -20.99 6.46 5.75
N LEU A 277 -20.26 5.39 5.39
CA LEU A 277 -18.87 5.48 4.94
C LEU A 277 -18.72 6.37 3.69
N PHE A 278 -19.70 6.33 2.79
CA PHE A 278 -19.78 7.16 1.61
C PHE A 278 -21.22 7.26 1.09
N PRO A 279 -21.55 8.28 0.28
CA PRO A 279 -22.87 8.37 -0.36
C PRO A 279 -23.18 7.12 -1.20
N GLY A 280 -24.17 6.34 -0.76
CA GLY A 280 -24.60 5.11 -1.43
C GLY A 280 -24.07 3.82 -0.83
N ALA A 281 -23.32 3.86 0.28
CA ALA A 281 -22.85 2.67 1.01
C ALA A 281 -24.00 1.74 1.45
N ASN A 282 -25.17 2.31 1.77
CA ASN A 282 -26.41 1.59 2.10
C ASN A 282 -26.82 0.51 1.09
N LYS A 283 -26.40 0.62 -0.19
CA LYS A 283 -26.73 -0.37 -1.23
C LYS A 283 -26.04 -1.73 -1.02
N ALA A 284 -24.94 -1.75 -0.26
CA ALA A 284 -24.15 -2.94 0.04
C ALA A 284 -24.15 -3.26 1.55
N LEU A 285 -24.96 -2.56 2.34
CA LEU A 285 -24.95 -2.68 3.81
C LEU A 285 -25.66 -3.95 4.28
N THR A 286 -24.99 -4.75 5.10
CA THR A 286 -25.59 -5.91 5.79
C THR A 286 -26.26 -5.47 7.09
N GLU A 287 -27.07 -6.35 7.71
CA GLU A 287 -27.77 -6.05 8.97
C GLU A 287 -26.78 -5.79 10.13
N GLU A 288 -25.62 -6.44 10.12
CA GLU A 288 -24.55 -6.26 11.09
C GLU A 288 -23.78 -4.93 10.90
N GLY A 289 -23.98 -4.27 9.76
CA GLY A 289 -23.30 -3.04 9.39
C GLY A 289 -22.03 -3.25 8.54
N PHE A 290 -21.83 -4.43 7.95
CA PHE A 290 -20.73 -4.70 7.02
C PHE A 290 -21.06 -4.18 5.62
N LEU A 291 -20.04 -4.07 4.76
CA LEU A 291 -20.24 -3.84 3.33
C LEU A 291 -19.97 -5.13 2.56
N HIS A 292 -21.03 -5.69 1.98
CA HIS A 292 -20.97 -6.83 1.08
C HIS A 292 -21.19 -6.32 -0.36
N VAL A 293 -20.09 -6.01 -1.04
CA VAL A 293 -20.09 -5.33 -2.33
C VAL A 293 -20.13 -6.37 -3.45
N PHE A 294 -21.31 -6.61 -4.00
CA PHE A 294 -21.45 -7.36 -5.25
C PHE A 294 -21.03 -6.51 -6.47
N PRO A 295 -20.39 -7.11 -7.51
CA PRO A 295 -19.84 -6.40 -8.67
C PRO A 295 -20.77 -5.37 -9.33
N GLN A 296 -22.06 -5.70 -9.47
CA GLN A 296 -23.06 -4.89 -10.15
C GLN A 296 -23.52 -3.66 -9.35
N ILE A 297 -23.23 -3.58 -8.04
CA ILE A 297 -23.70 -2.47 -7.18
C ILE A 297 -23.02 -1.15 -7.57
N TYR A 298 -21.70 -1.18 -7.76
CA TYR A 298 -20.88 0.00 -8.09
C TYR A 298 -20.04 -0.17 -9.37
N ASP A 299 -20.31 -1.23 -10.13
CA ASP A 299 -19.56 -1.62 -11.32
C ASP A 299 -18.04 -1.72 -11.06
N CYS A 300 -17.68 -2.56 -10.09
CA CYS A 300 -16.31 -2.89 -9.69
C CYS A 300 -16.16 -4.40 -9.45
N GLU A 301 -15.12 -4.82 -8.75
CA GLU A 301 -14.93 -6.19 -8.26
C GLU A 301 -15.93 -6.54 -7.15
N GLY A 302 -16.03 -7.85 -6.86
CA GLY A 302 -16.70 -8.33 -5.65
C GLY A 302 -15.79 -8.18 -4.43
N PHE A 303 -16.34 -7.72 -3.30
CA PHE A 303 -15.53 -7.40 -2.13
C PHE A 303 -16.35 -7.41 -0.83
N PHE A 304 -15.71 -7.72 0.29
CA PHE A 304 -16.31 -7.66 1.62
C PHE A 304 -15.45 -6.81 2.57
N VAL A 305 -16.09 -5.98 3.39
CA VAL A 305 -15.42 -5.17 4.43
C VAL A 305 -16.24 -5.17 5.71
N ALA A 306 -15.61 -5.57 6.81
CA ALA A 306 -16.13 -5.45 8.16
C ALA A 306 -15.22 -4.58 9.01
N ARG A 307 -15.80 -3.70 9.83
CA ARG A 307 -15.08 -2.84 10.76
C ARG A 307 -15.50 -3.18 12.19
N LEU A 308 -14.52 -3.47 13.02
CA LEU A 308 -14.70 -3.94 14.38
C LEU A 308 -13.92 -3.06 15.35
N ARG A 309 -14.43 -2.90 16.57
CA ARG A 309 -13.75 -2.29 17.70
C ARG A 309 -13.55 -3.31 18.80
N LYS A 310 -12.33 -3.35 19.35
CA LYS A 310 -12.04 -4.11 20.58
C LYS A 310 -12.44 -3.27 21.78
N THR A 311 -13.53 -3.60 22.47
CA THR A 311 -14.08 -2.76 23.54
C THR A 311 -13.35 -2.94 24.87
N GLN A 312 -12.72 -4.10 25.10
CA GLN A 312 -11.96 -4.40 26.30
C GLN A 312 -10.81 -5.38 26.05
N ALA A 313 -9.93 -5.54 27.05
CA ALA A 313 -8.87 -6.54 27.03
C ALA A 313 -9.46 -7.95 27.04
N ILE A 314 -8.75 -8.90 26.43
CA ILE A 314 -9.13 -10.32 26.36
C ILE A 314 -8.06 -11.19 27.04
N PRO A 315 -8.36 -12.44 27.43
CA PRO A 315 -7.39 -13.31 28.10
C PRO A 315 -6.10 -13.49 27.28
N ALA A 316 -4.95 -13.30 27.92
CA ALA A 316 -3.66 -13.34 27.24
C ALA A 316 -3.30 -14.75 26.72
N LEU A 317 -2.70 -14.80 25.53
CA LEU A 317 -2.12 -16.02 24.98
C LEU A 317 -0.77 -16.36 25.66
N PRO A 318 -0.37 -17.65 25.67
CA PRO A 318 0.97 -18.03 26.09
C PRO A 318 2.04 -17.33 25.24
N ALA A 319 3.12 -16.89 25.89
CA ALA A 319 4.22 -16.24 25.20
C ALA A 319 4.82 -17.13 24.10
N PRO A 320 5.23 -16.56 22.95
CA PRO A 320 5.81 -17.31 21.86
C PRO A 320 7.12 -17.98 22.29
N LYS A 321 7.35 -19.20 21.80
CA LYS A 321 8.56 -19.98 22.12
C LYS A 321 9.80 -19.56 21.30
N TYR A 322 9.63 -18.74 20.27
CA TYR A 322 10.75 -18.34 19.40
C TYR A 322 11.56 -17.20 20.04
N LYS A 323 12.87 -17.20 19.78
CA LYS A 323 13.79 -16.12 20.20
C LYS A 323 14.13 -15.24 19.01
N VAL A 324 13.94 -13.93 19.15
CA VAL A 324 14.22 -12.96 18.07
C VAL A 324 15.72 -12.69 17.86
N GLY A 325 16.57 -12.98 18.85
CA GLY A 325 18.02 -12.73 18.79
C GLY A 325 18.38 -11.25 18.97
N ASN A 326 19.65 -10.93 18.76
CA ASN A 326 20.14 -9.54 18.90
C ASN A 326 19.65 -8.67 17.73
N PHE A 327 19.22 -7.46 18.05
CA PHE A 327 18.90 -6.45 17.06
C PHE A 327 20.19 -5.91 16.42
N PRO A 328 20.35 -5.91 15.08
CA PRO A 328 21.63 -5.66 14.44
C PRO A 328 21.96 -4.16 14.26
N PHE A 329 21.10 -3.25 14.72
CA PHE A 329 21.29 -1.81 14.62
C PHE A 329 21.47 -1.19 16.00
N SER A 330 22.16 -0.05 16.05
CA SER A 330 22.27 0.80 17.24
C SER A 330 21.84 2.23 16.90
N PRO A 331 21.21 2.96 17.83
CA PRO A 331 20.88 4.36 17.59
C PRO A 331 22.17 5.18 17.43
N VAL A 332 22.16 6.14 16.50
CA VAL A 332 23.27 7.07 16.30
C VAL A 332 23.31 8.08 17.43
N LYS A 333 24.51 8.41 17.93
CA LYS A 333 24.68 9.38 19.03
C LYS A 333 24.35 10.80 18.56
N ASP A 334 23.78 11.63 19.44
CA ASP A 334 23.26 12.97 19.11
C ASP A 334 24.23 13.86 18.33
N ARG A 335 25.51 13.90 18.73
CA ARG A 335 26.53 14.71 18.04
C ARG A 335 26.71 14.29 16.59
N GLU A 336 26.78 12.99 16.34
CA GLU A 336 26.93 12.42 15.00
C GLU A 336 25.64 12.56 14.20
N ALA A 337 24.48 12.34 14.84
CA ALA A 337 23.17 12.56 14.22
C ALA A 337 22.99 14.01 13.72
N GLY A 338 23.44 15.00 14.49
CA GLY A 338 23.44 16.41 14.07
C GLY A 338 24.29 16.69 12.83
N GLN A 339 25.48 16.06 12.74
CA GLN A 339 26.36 16.18 11.57
C GLN A 339 25.74 15.54 10.32
N ILE A 340 25.14 14.36 10.47
CA ILE A 340 24.44 13.65 9.38
C ILE A 340 23.25 14.47 8.90
N ARG A 341 22.43 15.02 9.81
CA ARG A 341 21.30 15.91 9.47
C ARG A 341 21.77 17.12 8.65
N GLN A 342 22.84 17.79 9.09
CA GLN A 342 23.40 18.93 8.35
C GLN A 342 23.90 18.53 6.95
N ALA A 343 24.59 17.40 6.85
CA ALA A 343 25.09 16.90 5.56
C ALA A 343 23.95 16.52 4.61
N ALA A 344 22.89 15.91 5.12
CA ALA A 344 21.71 15.53 4.34
C ALA A 344 20.91 16.75 3.87
N ALA A 345 20.71 17.75 4.74
CA ALA A 345 20.06 19.01 4.38
C ALA A 345 20.84 19.77 3.29
N GLY A 346 22.17 19.69 3.30
CA GLY A 346 23.03 20.27 2.27
C GLY A 346 22.82 19.69 0.86
N VAL A 347 22.25 18.49 0.76
CA VAL A 347 21.85 17.86 -0.52
C VAL A 347 20.32 17.80 -0.70
N GLY A 348 19.57 18.50 0.16
CA GLY A 348 18.12 18.64 0.06
C GLY A 348 17.28 17.54 0.70
N LEU A 349 17.87 16.67 1.51
CA LEU A 349 17.15 15.62 2.23
C LEU A 349 16.83 16.06 3.66
N ASN A 350 15.55 16.06 4.01
CA ASN A 350 15.05 16.52 5.31
C ASN A 350 14.11 15.49 5.94
N TRP A 351 14.09 15.42 7.27
CA TRP A 351 13.13 14.61 8.03
C TRP A 351 12.82 15.25 9.38
N ASP A 352 11.63 14.93 9.91
CA ASP A 352 11.12 15.41 11.18
C ASP A 352 11.53 14.52 12.37
N GLU A 353 10.88 14.75 13.52
CA GLU A 353 11.04 13.98 14.75
C GLU A 353 10.40 12.58 14.75
N ASN A 354 9.54 12.27 13.79
CA ASN A 354 8.98 10.92 13.63
C ASN A 354 10.07 9.93 13.19
N LEU A 355 11.19 10.39 12.61
CA LEU A 355 12.31 9.55 12.20
C LEU A 355 13.58 9.74 13.04
N ARG A 356 14.17 8.62 13.48
CA ARG A 356 15.45 8.58 14.22
C ARG A 356 16.53 7.84 13.45
N LEU A 357 17.78 8.30 13.60
CA LEU A 357 18.95 7.71 12.95
C LEU A 357 19.44 6.47 13.70
N TRP A 358 19.62 5.39 12.95
CA TRP A 358 20.20 4.13 13.38
C TRP A 358 21.33 3.72 12.45
N GLN A 359 22.27 2.93 12.94
CA GLN A 359 23.43 2.49 12.17
C GLN A 359 23.73 1.01 12.33
N ARG A 360 24.29 0.43 11.27
CA ARG A 360 24.87 -0.91 11.22
C ARG A 360 26.06 -0.90 10.26
N ASP A 361 27.24 -1.22 10.76
CA ASP A 361 28.49 -1.14 10.00
C ASP A 361 28.67 0.23 9.34
N LYS A 362 28.57 0.30 8.00
CA LYS A 362 28.65 1.55 7.22
C LYS A 362 27.28 2.11 6.84
N GLU A 363 26.21 1.42 7.16
CA GLU A 363 24.85 1.80 6.76
C GLU A 363 24.22 2.75 7.77
N LEU A 364 23.59 3.80 7.25
CA LEU A 364 22.76 4.73 8.02
C LEU A 364 21.31 4.53 7.61
N TRP A 365 20.44 4.39 8.59
CA TRP A 365 19.02 4.13 8.44
C TRP A 365 18.21 5.14 9.26
N LEU A 366 17.01 5.44 8.79
CA LEU A 366 15.99 6.20 9.51
C LEU A 366 14.86 5.25 9.88
N PHE A 367 14.61 5.07 11.17
CA PHE A 367 13.49 4.27 11.67
C PHE A 367 12.39 5.20 12.22
N PRO A 368 11.10 4.89 11.97
CA PRO A 368 10.01 5.60 12.59
C PRO A 368 9.96 5.33 14.09
N VAL A 369 9.84 6.37 14.91
CA VAL A 369 9.79 6.26 16.39
C VAL A 369 8.69 5.30 16.83
N GLY A 370 7.56 5.30 16.13
CA GLY A 370 6.42 4.42 16.43
C GLY A 370 6.75 2.92 16.39
N ILE A 371 7.80 2.48 15.68
CA ILE A 371 8.17 1.05 15.57
C ILE A 371 9.12 0.58 16.68
N GLU A 372 9.74 1.49 17.44
CA GLU A 372 10.76 1.13 18.43
C GLU A 372 10.21 0.16 19.50
N ALA A 373 8.93 0.28 19.84
CA ALA A 373 8.24 -0.61 20.79
C ALA A 373 8.16 -2.09 20.33
N LEU A 374 8.40 -2.37 19.06
CA LEU A 374 8.40 -3.72 18.47
C LEU A 374 9.81 -4.31 18.34
N ILE A 375 10.86 -3.50 18.53
CA ILE A 375 12.24 -3.99 18.54
C ILE A 375 12.39 -4.97 19.70
N GLY A 376 12.87 -6.17 19.39
CA GLY A 376 13.00 -7.25 20.38
C GLY A 376 11.72 -8.09 20.57
N LYS A 377 10.60 -7.76 19.92
CA LYS A 377 9.38 -8.59 19.92
C LYS A 377 9.24 -9.43 18.67
N VAL A 378 9.64 -8.90 17.52
CA VAL A 378 9.62 -9.59 16.22
C VAL A 378 10.93 -9.38 15.45
N ARG A 379 11.20 -10.24 14.47
CA ARG A 379 12.30 -10.04 13.52
C ARG A 379 11.82 -9.25 12.32
N PHE A 380 12.53 -8.19 12.00
CA PHE A 380 12.22 -7.36 10.84
C PHE A 380 13.00 -7.83 9.61
N SER A 381 12.31 -7.85 8.47
CA SER A 381 12.94 -7.95 7.15
C SER A 381 13.61 -6.62 6.78
N ARG A 382 12.94 -5.50 7.08
CA ARG A 382 13.43 -4.13 6.86
C ARG A 382 12.72 -3.17 7.81
N LEU A 383 13.34 -2.04 8.15
CA LEU A 383 12.77 -0.99 9.00
C LEU A 383 13.05 0.37 8.39
N GLY A 384 12.01 1.18 8.19
CA GLY A 384 12.11 2.52 7.62
C GLY A 384 12.90 2.55 6.32
N ILE A 385 13.77 3.56 6.18
CA ILE A 385 14.53 3.82 4.96
C ILE A 385 16.04 3.86 5.24
N LYS A 386 16.83 3.28 4.34
CA LYS A 386 18.28 3.43 4.31
C LYS A 386 18.60 4.81 3.77
N LEU A 387 19.13 5.68 4.63
CA LEU A 387 19.49 7.05 4.26
C LEU A 387 20.74 7.08 3.38
N ALA A 388 21.81 6.40 3.82
CA ALA A 388 23.11 6.46 3.17
C ALA A 388 24.01 5.26 3.51
N GLU A 389 25.09 5.14 2.75
CA GLU A 389 26.28 4.39 3.16
C GLU A 389 27.45 5.35 3.39
N THR A 390 28.17 5.16 4.49
CA THR A 390 29.37 5.93 4.82
C THR A 390 30.57 5.46 4.00
N HIS A 391 31.37 6.42 3.54
CA HIS A 391 32.65 6.17 2.89
C HIS A 391 33.68 7.22 3.32
N ASN A 392 34.97 7.00 3.00
CA ASN A 392 36.07 7.84 3.49
C ASN A 392 35.95 9.35 3.18
N LYS A 393 35.09 9.74 2.24
CA LYS A 393 34.90 11.12 1.76
C LYS A 393 33.47 11.66 1.99
N GLY A 394 32.63 10.98 2.77
CA GLY A 394 31.28 11.44 3.10
C GLY A 394 30.22 10.34 2.99
N TYR A 395 29.09 10.68 2.37
CA TYR A 395 27.90 9.82 2.30
C TYR A 395 27.53 9.49 0.85
N ARG A 396 27.15 8.23 0.63
CA ARG A 396 26.45 7.81 -0.59
C ARG A 396 24.96 7.72 -0.27
N TRP A 397 24.24 8.80 -0.53
CA TRP A 397 22.79 8.88 -0.36
C TRP A 397 22.09 7.82 -1.20
N GLN A 398 21.09 7.17 -0.63
CA GLN A 398 20.35 6.11 -1.31
C GLN A 398 19.16 6.69 -2.08
N HIS A 399 18.83 6.08 -3.22
CA HIS A 399 17.69 6.50 -4.05
C HIS A 399 16.39 6.54 -3.25
N GLU A 400 16.10 5.51 -2.43
CA GLU A 400 14.87 5.47 -1.62
C GLU A 400 14.74 6.65 -0.66
N ALA A 401 15.84 7.13 -0.07
CA ALA A 401 15.83 8.31 0.78
C ALA A 401 15.62 9.60 -0.02
N VAL A 402 16.15 9.68 -1.25
CA VAL A 402 15.91 10.83 -2.13
C VAL A 402 14.42 10.93 -2.50
N ILE A 403 13.78 9.81 -2.84
CA ILE A 403 12.35 9.80 -3.21
C ILE A 403 11.45 10.16 -2.02
N ALA A 404 11.85 9.83 -0.79
CA ALA A 404 11.05 10.07 0.42
C ALA A 404 11.31 11.43 1.08
N LEU A 405 12.55 11.93 1.06
CA LEU A 405 12.99 13.04 1.92
C LEU A 405 13.39 14.31 1.15
N ALA A 406 13.50 14.24 -0.17
CA ALA A 406 13.92 15.38 -0.95
C ALA A 406 12.81 16.42 -1.08
N THR A 407 13.13 17.67 -0.80
CA THR A 407 12.26 18.80 -1.08
C THR A 407 12.57 19.34 -2.49
N PRO A 408 11.61 19.38 -3.43
CA PRO A 408 11.87 19.82 -4.80
C PRO A 408 12.26 21.30 -4.89
N ASP A 409 11.79 22.13 -3.95
CA ASP A 409 12.17 23.55 -3.81
C ASP A 409 13.56 23.73 -3.18
N ASN A 410 14.54 22.93 -3.64
CA ASN A 410 15.92 23.03 -3.18
C ASN A 410 16.75 23.93 -4.09
N VAL A 411 17.68 24.69 -3.52
CA VAL A 411 18.63 25.53 -4.28
C VAL A 411 19.51 24.76 -5.27
N ASN A 412 19.70 23.46 -5.03
CA ASN A 412 20.47 22.54 -5.87
C ASN A 412 19.58 21.63 -6.74
N ALA A 413 18.28 21.90 -6.80
CA ALA A 413 17.36 21.19 -7.68
C ALA A 413 17.62 21.55 -9.15
N PHE A 414 17.51 20.56 -10.03
CA PHE A 414 17.66 20.71 -11.47
C PHE A 414 16.54 19.96 -12.19
N GLU A 415 15.64 20.74 -12.80
CA GLU A 415 14.46 20.24 -13.51
C GLU A 415 14.86 19.73 -14.90
N LEU A 416 14.58 18.46 -15.18
CA LEU A 416 14.82 17.86 -16.49
C LEU A 416 13.73 18.23 -17.49
N THR A 417 14.13 18.32 -18.76
CA THR A 417 13.19 18.27 -19.87
C THR A 417 12.59 16.85 -20.01
N PRO A 418 11.46 16.68 -20.72
CA PRO A 418 10.88 15.35 -20.95
C PRO A 418 11.86 14.35 -21.59
N GLN A 419 12.66 14.79 -22.55
CA GLN A 419 13.66 13.93 -23.21
C GLN A 419 14.78 13.51 -22.25
N GLU A 420 15.27 14.44 -21.42
CA GLU A 420 16.30 14.14 -20.43
C GLU A 420 15.78 13.22 -19.32
N ALA A 421 14.52 13.41 -18.90
CA ALA A 421 13.86 12.54 -17.92
C ALA A 421 13.70 11.11 -18.47
N GLU A 422 13.42 10.95 -19.77
CA GLU A 422 13.41 9.63 -20.40
C GLU A 422 14.79 8.96 -20.34
N GLU A 423 15.86 9.67 -20.70
CA GLU A 423 17.23 9.16 -20.61
C GLU A 423 17.60 8.78 -19.17
N TRP A 424 17.14 9.55 -18.18
CA TRP A 424 17.29 9.23 -16.76
C TRP A 424 16.67 7.87 -16.39
N TYR A 425 15.41 7.64 -16.77
CA TYR A 425 14.71 6.37 -16.52
C TYR A 425 15.25 5.20 -17.34
N ARG A 426 15.92 5.47 -18.45
CA ARG A 426 16.72 4.49 -19.23
C ARG A 426 18.08 4.19 -18.60
N GLY A 427 18.41 4.80 -17.45
CA GLY A 427 19.67 4.57 -16.74
C GLY A 427 20.88 5.20 -17.44
N ARG A 428 20.67 6.23 -18.26
CA ARG A 428 21.72 6.90 -19.03
C ARG A 428 22.06 8.25 -18.41
N ASP A 429 23.31 8.67 -18.60
CA ASP A 429 23.80 9.98 -18.16
C ASP A 429 23.09 11.09 -18.96
N VAL A 430 22.79 12.21 -18.31
CA VAL A 430 22.08 13.35 -18.91
C VAL A 430 23.08 14.47 -19.22
N TYR A 431 22.90 15.16 -20.36
CA TYR A 431 23.78 16.23 -20.83
C TYR A 431 22.98 17.53 -20.99
N PRO A 432 22.74 18.26 -19.89
CA PRO A 432 21.94 19.48 -19.94
C PRO A 432 22.64 20.58 -20.73
N GLN A 433 21.87 21.41 -21.45
CA GLN A 433 22.41 22.57 -22.16
C GLN A 433 23.02 23.60 -21.20
N ALA A 434 22.37 23.82 -20.06
CA ALA A 434 22.87 24.65 -18.97
C ALA A 434 23.22 23.74 -17.78
N ALA A 435 24.51 23.50 -17.56
CA ALA A 435 24.95 22.66 -16.47
C ALA A 435 24.67 23.32 -15.10
N PRO A 436 24.15 22.58 -14.11
CA PRO A 436 23.98 23.12 -12.76
C PRO A 436 25.32 23.50 -12.14
N VAL A 437 25.29 24.43 -11.18
CA VAL A 437 26.50 24.93 -10.50
C VAL A 437 26.99 23.92 -9.45
N ALA A 438 26.05 23.26 -8.75
CA ALA A 438 26.36 22.30 -7.68
C ALA A 438 26.97 21.00 -8.22
N ASP A 439 27.82 20.37 -7.40
CA ASP A 439 28.43 19.09 -7.72
C ASP A 439 27.50 17.91 -7.41
N ASP A 440 26.75 17.98 -6.30
CA ASP A 440 25.63 17.09 -6.00
C ASP A 440 24.34 17.82 -6.39
N VAL A 441 23.56 17.20 -7.28
CA VAL A 441 22.40 17.81 -7.91
C VAL A 441 21.17 16.97 -7.59
N LEU A 442 20.15 17.60 -7.00
CA LEU A 442 18.85 16.97 -6.85
C LEU A 442 18.13 17.02 -8.20
N VAL A 443 17.89 15.87 -8.82
CA VAL A 443 17.27 15.80 -10.14
C VAL A 443 15.76 15.73 -9.97
N THR A 444 15.05 16.63 -10.63
CA THR A 444 13.59 16.71 -10.60
C THR A 444 12.98 16.58 -12.00
N PHE A 445 11.75 16.08 -12.07
CA PHE A 445 10.90 16.13 -13.26
C PHE A 445 9.45 16.32 -12.84
N GLN A 446 8.73 17.24 -13.48
CA GLN A 446 7.40 17.70 -13.05
C GLN A 446 7.42 18.22 -11.60
N HIS A 447 8.51 18.86 -11.18
CA HIS A 447 8.78 19.29 -9.80
C HIS A 447 8.78 18.15 -8.77
N GLN A 448 9.06 16.92 -9.20
CA GLN A 448 9.12 15.75 -8.32
C GLN A 448 10.55 15.21 -8.27
N PRO A 449 11.07 14.82 -7.09
CA PRO A 449 12.39 14.24 -6.98
C PRO A 449 12.45 12.88 -7.68
N ILE A 450 13.36 12.71 -8.63
CA ILE A 450 13.58 11.45 -9.36
C ILE A 450 14.95 10.82 -9.10
N GLY A 451 15.83 11.53 -8.40
CA GLY A 451 17.09 11.01 -7.89
C GLY A 451 18.13 12.09 -7.60
N LEU A 452 19.34 11.66 -7.24
CA LEU A 452 20.45 12.54 -6.90
C LEU A 452 21.66 12.21 -7.79
N ALA A 453 22.10 13.18 -8.58
CA ALA A 453 23.18 12.99 -9.54
C ALA A 453 24.45 13.70 -9.10
N LYS A 454 25.60 13.19 -9.57
CA LYS A 454 26.86 13.93 -9.50
C LYS A 454 27.13 14.59 -10.84
N ARG A 455 27.43 15.89 -10.81
CA ARG A 455 27.94 16.60 -11.98
C ARG A 455 29.40 16.20 -12.24
N ILE A 456 29.71 15.81 -13.46
CA ILE A 456 31.06 15.47 -13.91
C ILE A 456 31.35 16.27 -15.18
N GLY A 457 31.97 17.43 -15.05
CA GLY A 457 32.11 18.37 -16.16
C GLY A 457 30.73 18.86 -16.62
N SER A 458 30.36 18.57 -17.87
CA SER A 458 29.06 18.96 -18.45
C SER A 458 27.95 17.92 -18.32
N ARG A 459 28.22 16.72 -17.76
CA ARG A 459 27.21 15.65 -17.64
C ARG A 459 26.74 15.45 -16.21
N LEU A 460 25.48 15.06 -16.07
CA LEU A 460 24.91 14.52 -14.85
C LEU A 460 25.01 13.00 -14.88
N LYS A 461 25.79 12.43 -13.96
CA LYS A 461 25.95 10.99 -13.85
C LYS A 461 24.68 10.34 -13.31
N ASN A 462 24.15 9.38 -14.04
CA ASN A 462 22.97 8.64 -13.64
C ASN A 462 23.22 7.82 -12.36
N SER A 463 22.27 7.88 -11.44
CA SER A 463 22.27 7.13 -10.19
C SER A 463 20.98 6.35 -9.97
N TYR A 464 20.11 6.30 -10.98
CA TYR A 464 18.85 5.56 -10.93
C TYR A 464 19.15 4.07 -10.74
N PRO A 465 18.47 3.38 -9.79
CA PRO A 465 18.77 1.99 -9.50
C PRO A 465 18.58 1.11 -10.75
N ARG A 466 19.56 0.24 -11.02
CA ARG A 466 19.61 -0.57 -12.25
C ARG A 466 18.42 -1.51 -12.37
N GLU A 467 17.94 -2.02 -11.25
CA GLU A 467 16.76 -2.88 -11.12
C GLU A 467 15.44 -2.17 -11.47
N LEU A 468 15.45 -0.83 -11.56
CA LEU A 468 14.28 -0.02 -11.92
C LEU A 468 14.35 0.56 -13.34
N VAL A 469 15.49 0.39 -14.03
CA VAL A 469 15.70 0.89 -15.41
C VAL A 469 14.64 0.33 -16.34
N ARG A 470 14.15 1.18 -17.25
CA ARG A 470 13.07 0.86 -18.20
C ARG A 470 13.60 0.68 -19.62
N ASP A 471 13.37 -0.50 -20.18
CA ASP A 471 13.82 -0.85 -21.55
C ASP A 471 12.73 -0.66 -22.63
N GLY A 472 11.53 -0.21 -22.25
CA GLY A 472 10.35 -0.08 -23.14
C GLY A 472 10.05 1.33 -23.66
N LYS A 473 8.84 1.49 -24.22
CA LYS A 473 8.27 2.81 -24.57
C LYS A 473 7.91 3.57 -23.30
N LEU A 474 8.33 4.83 -23.23
CA LEU A 474 8.06 5.77 -22.14
C LEU A 474 7.23 6.97 -22.64
N PHE A 475 7.06 7.96 -21.78
CA PHE A 475 6.11 9.08 -21.90
C PHE A 475 6.45 10.15 -22.96
N THR A 476 7.62 10.11 -23.59
CA THR A 476 8.04 11.06 -24.65
C THR A 476 7.58 10.66 -26.05
N GLY A 477 7.07 9.44 -26.24
CA GLY A 477 6.70 8.90 -27.56
C GLY A 477 5.40 9.42 -28.17
N ASN A 478 4.77 10.44 -27.57
CA ASN A 478 3.52 11.07 -28.02
C ASN A 478 3.62 12.61 -28.12
N ALA A 479 4.83 13.19 -28.12
CA ALA A 479 5.01 14.63 -28.37
C ALA A 479 4.86 14.97 -29.85
#